data_AF-A0A7S2HGB3-F1
#
_entry.id   AF-A0A7S2HGB3-F1
#
_cell.length_a   1.000
_cell.length_b   1.000
_cell.length_c   1.000
_cell.angle_alpha   90.00
_cell.angle_beta   90.00
_cell.angle_gamma   90.00
#
_symmetry.space_group_name_H-M   'P 1'
#
loop_
_entity.id
_entity.type
_entity.pdbx_description
1 polymer ?
#
loop_
_entity_poly.entity_id
_entity_poly.type
_entity_poly.pdbx_seq_one_letter_code
_entity_poly.pdbx_strand_id
1 'polypeptide(L)'
;MHHGTLAWAEQLRALLREATCSGEAAGSIGDRAFSYFALPVNCVLVLIPPTEYLGGWVCFLVSLALIGVVTALLSDLAELFGCLIGLPDILTATILVATGTSLPDLFASISAAREDQTADASIINVTGSNSVNVFLGLGLPWTIASAYWRAAEGSHLQVPARNLGFCVMAFSASCIAAMALILARRLFVGAELGGPFWTRLAATGGLVAMWFGHVGITGWRVLRWEAGYTDLIEDAAVIGGVAAFGGAALAVPVCVSAA
;
A
#
# COMPACT_ATOMS: atom_id res chain seq x y z
N MET A 1 -1.33 28.84 27.71
CA MET A 1 -0.15 28.08 27.18
C MET A 1 0.36 26.98 28.13
N HIS A 2 -0.10 26.90 29.39
CA HIS A 2 0.39 25.91 30.38
C HIS A 2 -0.26 24.51 30.32
N HIS A 3 -1.35 24.32 29.56
CA HIS A 3 -2.05 23.02 29.48
C HIS A 3 -1.43 22.04 28.47
N GLY A 4 -0.91 22.53 27.34
CA GLY A 4 -0.39 21.63 26.30
C GLY A 4 0.94 20.95 26.64
N THR A 5 1.81 21.56 27.45
CA THR A 5 3.11 20.95 27.83
C THR A 5 2.93 19.80 28.80
N LEU A 6 1.88 19.84 29.63
CA LEU A 6 1.49 18.73 30.51
C LEU A 6 0.94 17.56 29.67
N ALA A 7 0.09 17.84 28.68
CA ALA A 7 -0.46 16.81 27.78
C ALA A 7 0.64 16.07 26.99
N TRP A 8 1.67 16.78 26.51
CA TRP A 8 2.76 16.14 25.75
C TRP A 8 3.70 15.31 26.65
N ALA A 9 3.97 15.78 27.87
CA ALA A 9 4.71 15.00 28.86
C ALA A 9 3.93 13.76 29.34
N GLU A 10 2.60 13.85 29.42
CA GLU A 10 1.74 12.72 29.72
C GLU A 10 1.68 11.71 28.58
N GLN A 11 1.64 12.16 27.32
CA GLN A 11 1.75 11.30 26.13
C GLN A 11 3.08 10.53 26.12
N LEU A 12 4.21 11.20 26.39
CA LEU A 12 5.51 10.53 26.51
C LEU A 12 5.53 9.51 27.66
N ARG A 13 4.99 9.86 28.83
CA ARG A 13 4.92 8.94 29.97
C ARG A 13 3.99 7.75 29.70
N ALA A 14 2.89 7.96 29.00
CA ALA A 14 1.97 6.91 28.59
C ALA A 14 2.65 5.94 27.61
N LEU A 15 3.33 6.45 26.58
CA LEU A 15 4.07 5.63 25.60
C LEU A 15 5.22 4.84 26.23
N LEU A 16 5.98 5.46 27.14
CA LEU A 16 7.04 4.77 27.87
C LEU A 16 6.47 3.69 28.80
N ARG A 17 5.34 3.97 29.48
CA ARG A 17 4.65 2.97 30.33
C ARG A 17 4.08 1.83 29.51
N GLU A 18 3.49 2.10 28.36
CA GLU A 18 3.00 1.08 27.43
C GLU A 18 4.15 0.17 26.99
N ALA A 19 5.29 0.75 26.58
CA ALA A 19 6.46 -0.01 26.15
C ALA A 19 7.09 -0.86 27.29
N THR A 20 7.19 -0.32 28.51
CA THR A 20 7.78 -1.06 29.65
C THR A 20 6.82 -2.10 30.21
N CYS A 21 5.54 -1.77 30.39
CA CYS A 21 4.55 -2.66 31.00
C CYS A 21 4.07 -3.75 30.03
N SER A 22 3.96 -3.47 28.72
CA SER A 22 3.67 -4.51 27.72
C SER A 22 4.78 -5.57 27.67
N GLY A 23 6.05 -5.17 27.86
CA GLY A 23 7.18 -6.09 27.93
C GLY A 23 7.22 -6.97 29.19
N GLU A 24 6.52 -6.59 30.27
CA GLU A 24 6.42 -7.36 31.52
C GLU A 24 5.12 -8.18 31.62
N ALA A 25 4.02 -7.69 31.02
CA ALA A 25 2.73 -8.37 30.99
C ALA A 25 2.57 -9.36 29.81
N ALA A 26 3.44 -9.30 28.81
CA ALA A 26 3.50 -10.20 27.67
C ALA A 26 3.93 -11.62 28.09
N GLY A 27 2.98 -12.56 28.07
CA GLY A 27 3.24 -13.98 28.39
C GLY A 27 4.09 -14.73 27.35
N SER A 28 4.27 -14.19 26.14
CA SER A 28 5.03 -14.80 25.04
C SER A 28 6.32 -14.02 24.73
N ILE A 29 7.42 -14.74 24.46
CA ILE A 29 8.71 -14.17 24.05
C ILE A 29 8.55 -13.29 22.80
N GLY A 30 7.61 -13.64 21.92
CA GLY A 30 7.31 -12.87 20.70
C GLY A 30 6.77 -11.48 20.98
N ASP A 31 5.85 -11.34 21.94
CA ASP A 31 5.22 -10.07 22.29
C ASP A 31 6.25 -9.11 22.94
N ARG A 32 7.16 -9.67 23.75
CA ARG A 32 8.28 -8.90 24.33
C ARG A 32 9.24 -8.40 23.25
N ALA A 33 9.63 -9.28 22.31
CA ALA A 33 10.51 -8.90 21.20
C ALA A 33 9.89 -7.81 20.32
N PHE A 34 8.59 -7.91 20.03
CA PHE A 34 7.85 -6.91 19.27
C PHE A 34 7.82 -5.54 19.97
N SER A 35 7.57 -5.52 21.29
CA SER A 35 7.56 -4.27 22.06
C SER A 35 8.91 -3.54 22.01
N TYR A 36 10.03 -4.27 22.12
CA TYR A 36 11.37 -3.68 21.96
C TYR A 36 11.65 -3.22 20.53
N PHE A 37 11.17 -3.93 19.51
CA PHE A 37 11.33 -3.55 18.10
C PHE A 37 10.52 -2.30 17.74
N ALA A 38 9.35 -2.12 18.34
CA ALA A 38 8.48 -0.97 18.12
C ALA A 38 8.93 0.28 18.89
N LEU A 39 9.79 0.12 19.90
CA LEU A 39 10.22 1.18 20.81
C LEU A 39 10.84 2.40 20.07
N PRO A 40 11.74 2.24 19.10
CA PRO A 40 12.27 3.37 18.31
C PRO A 40 11.17 4.12 17.55
N VAL A 41 10.19 3.40 16.99
CA VAL A 41 9.05 3.98 16.28
C VAL A 41 8.16 4.76 17.24
N ASN A 42 7.88 4.19 18.42
CA ASN A 42 7.10 4.85 19.46
C ASN A 42 7.78 6.12 19.98
N CYS A 43 9.12 6.13 20.09
CA CYS A 43 9.87 7.34 20.42
C CYS A 43 9.77 8.42 19.33
N VAL A 44 9.75 8.03 18.06
CA VAL A 44 9.53 8.97 16.95
C VAL A 44 8.10 9.53 16.97
N LEU A 45 7.10 8.73 17.36
CA LEU A 45 5.71 9.17 17.51
C LEU A 45 5.50 10.18 18.65
N VAL A 46 6.39 10.25 19.64
CA VAL A 46 6.39 11.31 20.66
C VAL A 46 6.55 12.69 20.01
N LEU A 47 7.24 12.79 18.87
CA LEU A 47 7.42 14.06 18.17
C LEU A 47 6.09 14.66 17.70
N ILE A 48 5.03 13.84 17.58
CA ILE A 48 3.70 14.30 17.20
C ILE A 48 3.03 14.98 18.40
N PRO A 49 2.66 16.27 18.28
CA PRO A 49 2.01 16.99 19.36
C PRO A 49 0.56 16.52 19.57
N PRO A 50 0.01 16.62 20.79
CA PRO A 50 -1.34 16.18 21.12
C PRO A 50 -2.39 16.99 20.36
N THR A 51 -3.54 16.36 20.15
CA THR A 51 -4.69 16.91 19.39
C THR A 51 -5.33 18.14 20.02
N GLU A 52 -5.04 18.41 21.30
CA GLU A 52 -5.53 19.59 22.02
C GLU A 52 -4.96 20.91 21.48
N TYR A 53 -3.81 20.86 20.79
CA TYR A 53 -3.22 22.06 20.19
C TYR A 53 -3.99 22.52 18.96
N LEU A 54 -4.55 23.74 19.05
CA LEU A 54 -5.23 24.45 17.95
C LEU A 54 -6.27 23.58 17.22
N GLY A 55 -7.08 22.81 17.97
CA GLY A 55 -8.12 21.96 17.39
C GLY A 55 -7.60 20.81 16.52
N GLY A 56 -6.37 20.36 16.75
CA GLY A 56 -5.76 19.22 16.07
C GLY A 56 -4.92 19.57 14.84
N TRP A 57 -4.95 20.82 14.36
CA TRP A 57 -4.21 21.23 13.16
C TRP A 57 -2.70 21.06 13.28
N VAL A 58 -2.13 21.32 14.47
CA VAL A 58 -0.68 21.15 14.69
C VAL A 58 -0.29 19.67 14.66
N CYS A 59 -1.10 18.82 15.29
CA CYS A 59 -0.92 17.36 15.25
C CYS A 59 -0.96 16.84 13.80
N PHE A 60 -1.92 17.33 13.02
CA PHE A 60 -2.04 16.97 11.61
C PHE A 60 -0.82 17.40 10.76
N LEU A 61 -0.38 18.66 10.87
CA LEU A 61 0.74 19.15 10.06
C LEU A 61 2.08 18.51 10.47
N VAL A 62 2.32 18.31 11.76
CA VAL A 62 3.55 17.69 12.25
C VAL A 62 3.58 16.20 11.90
N SER A 63 2.46 15.48 12.03
CA SER A 63 2.41 14.08 11.61
C SER A 63 2.59 13.93 10.09
N LEU A 64 2.00 14.82 9.29
CA LEU A 64 2.21 14.84 7.83
C LEU A 64 3.69 15.08 7.47
N ALA A 65 4.35 16.05 8.13
CA ALA A 65 5.78 16.31 7.91
C ALA A 65 6.66 15.12 8.33
N LEU A 66 6.35 14.50 9.47
CA LEU A 66 7.08 13.35 9.97
C LEU A 66 6.94 12.14 9.04
N ILE A 67 5.74 11.86 8.53
CA ILE A 67 5.51 10.82 7.53
C ILE A 67 6.35 11.11 6.27
N GLY A 68 6.42 12.36 5.82
CA GLY A 68 7.27 12.75 4.69
C GLY A 68 8.75 12.44 4.93
N VAL A 69 9.28 12.79 6.11
CA VAL A 69 10.68 12.51 6.48
C VAL A 69 10.94 11.00 6.56
N VAL A 70 10.07 10.25 7.24
CA VAL A 70 10.21 8.79 7.39
C VAL A 70 10.13 8.09 6.04
N THR A 71 9.25 8.54 5.15
CA THR A 71 9.09 7.96 3.81
C THR A 71 10.32 8.25 2.93
N ALA A 72 10.90 9.45 3.02
CA ALA A 72 12.15 9.76 2.31
C ALA A 72 13.30 8.86 2.77
N LEU A 73 13.48 8.71 4.09
CA LEU A 73 14.50 7.81 4.65
C LEU A 73 14.27 6.34 4.24
N LEU A 74 13.02 5.88 4.24
CA LEU A 74 12.66 4.54 3.77
C LEU A 74 13.00 4.33 2.30
N SER A 75 12.79 5.34 1.45
CA SER A 75 13.14 5.28 0.03
C SER A 75 14.65 5.13 -0.16
N ASP A 76 15.45 5.96 0.51
CA ASP A 76 16.92 5.91 0.40
C ASP A 76 17.48 4.57 0.89
N LEU A 77 16.94 4.05 2.01
CA LEU A 77 17.33 2.74 2.55
C LEU A 77 16.91 1.60 1.62
N ALA A 78 15.75 1.70 0.97
CA ALA A 78 15.28 0.72 0.01
C ALA A 78 16.19 0.68 -1.23
N GLU A 79 16.58 1.84 -1.77
CA GLU A 79 17.52 1.93 -2.90
C GLU A 79 18.88 1.31 -2.56
N LEU A 80 19.42 1.61 -1.37
CA LEU A 80 20.66 0.99 -0.89
C LEU A 80 20.54 -0.53 -0.79
N PHE A 81 19.41 -1.03 -0.27
CA PHE A 81 19.15 -2.46 -0.19
C PHE A 81 19.03 -3.10 -1.58
N GLY A 82 18.38 -2.44 -2.53
CA GLY A 82 18.29 -2.85 -3.94
C GLY A 82 19.68 -2.98 -4.57
N CYS A 83 20.56 -1.99 -4.32
CA CYS A 83 21.95 -2.02 -4.78
C CYS A 83 22.74 -3.21 -4.21
N LEU A 84 22.52 -3.58 -2.95
CA LEU A 84 23.22 -4.72 -2.32
C LEU A 84 22.80 -6.07 -2.90
N ILE A 85 21.55 -6.21 -3.31
CA ILE A 85 20.98 -7.45 -3.87
C ILE A 85 21.11 -7.50 -5.40
N GLY A 86 21.41 -6.37 -6.05
CA GLY A 86 21.43 -6.25 -7.51
C GLY A 86 20.04 -6.20 -8.12
N LEU A 87 19.05 -5.68 -7.38
CA LEU A 87 17.68 -5.49 -7.86
C LEU A 87 17.52 -4.08 -8.45
N PRO A 88 16.88 -3.92 -9.63
CA PRO A 88 16.54 -2.62 -10.18
C PRO A 88 15.70 -1.78 -9.22
N ASP A 89 15.97 -0.48 -9.13
CA ASP A 89 15.31 0.45 -8.19
C ASP A 89 13.78 0.39 -8.29
N ILE A 90 13.24 0.25 -9.51
CA ILE A 90 11.80 0.17 -9.72
C ILE A 90 11.18 -1.09 -9.11
N LEU A 91 11.91 -2.21 -9.06
CA LEU A 91 11.43 -3.45 -8.41
C LEU A 91 11.53 -3.33 -6.91
N THR A 92 12.62 -2.75 -6.41
CA THR A 92 12.79 -2.50 -4.99
C THR A 92 11.71 -1.54 -4.46
N ALA A 93 11.40 -0.47 -5.18
CA ALA A 93 10.31 0.44 -4.85
C ALA A 93 8.93 -0.25 -4.90
N THR A 94 8.66 -1.07 -5.92
CA THR A 94 7.36 -1.75 -6.08
C THR A 94 7.13 -2.86 -5.04
N ILE A 95 8.18 -3.59 -4.65
CA ILE A 95 8.04 -4.74 -3.74
C ILE A 95 8.24 -4.33 -2.29
N LEU A 96 9.30 -3.57 -2.00
CA LEU A 96 9.68 -3.25 -0.62
C LEU A 96 8.94 -2.01 -0.12
N VAL A 97 9.07 -0.89 -0.84
CA VAL A 97 8.51 0.40 -0.40
C VAL A 97 6.99 0.39 -0.49
N ALA A 98 6.42 0.02 -1.65
CA ALA A 98 4.97 0.07 -1.85
C ALA A 98 4.21 -0.92 -0.94
N THR A 99 4.76 -2.12 -0.70
CA THR A 99 4.18 -3.05 0.28
C THR A 99 4.26 -2.46 1.68
N GLY A 100 5.42 -1.91 2.07
CA GLY A 100 5.65 -1.32 3.38
C GLY A 100 4.69 -0.17 3.70
N THR A 101 4.45 0.73 2.73
CA THR A 101 3.54 1.87 2.90
C THR A 101 2.05 1.47 2.89
N SER A 102 1.70 0.34 2.27
CA SER A 102 0.31 -0.14 2.19
C SER A 102 -0.09 -1.05 3.36
N LEU A 103 0.88 -1.56 4.15
CA LEU A 103 0.59 -2.41 5.32
C LEU A 103 -0.25 -1.70 6.40
N PRO A 104 0.02 -0.43 6.77
CA PRO A 104 -0.84 0.30 7.70
C PRO A 104 -2.28 0.44 7.19
N ASP A 105 -2.46 0.76 5.91
CA ASP A 105 -3.78 0.85 5.27
C ASP A 105 -4.51 -0.50 5.31
N LEU A 106 -3.80 -1.59 5.06
CA LEU A 106 -4.35 -2.94 5.18
C LEU A 106 -4.84 -3.24 6.59
N PHE A 107 -4.06 -2.91 7.62
CA PHE A 107 -4.48 -3.12 9.01
C PHE A 107 -5.68 -2.25 9.39
N ALA A 108 -5.71 -0.98 8.96
CA ALA A 108 -6.84 -0.09 9.15
C ALA A 108 -8.11 -0.63 8.47
N SER A 109 -8.00 -1.11 7.22
CA SER A 109 -9.10 -1.74 6.49
C SER A 109 -9.57 -3.04 7.15
N ILE A 110 -8.66 -3.88 7.68
CA ILE A 110 -9.04 -5.09 8.41
C ILE A 110 -9.79 -4.75 9.70
N SER A 111 -9.35 -3.74 10.46
CA SER A 111 -10.05 -3.30 11.67
C SER A 111 -11.43 -2.78 11.32
N ALA A 112 -11.52 -1.89 10.33
CA ALA A 112 -12.77 -1.33 9.85
C ALA A 112 -13.75 -2.42 9.37
N ALA A 113 -13.26 -3.44 8.64
CA ALA A 113 -14.09 -4.55 8.15
C ALA A 113 -14.58 -5.49 9.27
N ARG A 114 -13.89 -5.54 10.43
CA ARG A 114 -14.29 -6.37 11.58
C ARG A 114 -15.27 -5.65 12.49
N GLU A 115 -15.11 -4.33 12.62
CA GLU A 115 -15.91 -3.48 13.50
C GLU A 115 -17.21 -3.03 12.85
N ASP A 116 -17.21 -2.84 11.53
CA ASP A 116 -18.38 -2.39 10.75
C ASP A 116 -19.17 -3.59 10.20
N GLN A 117 -20.51 -3.53 10.33
CA GLN A 117 -21.41 -4.60 9.88
C GLN A 117 -21.52 -4.66 8.35
N THR A 118 -21.44 -3.50 7.67
CA THR A 118 -21.54 -3.42 6.21
C THR A 118 -20.17 -3.37 5.53
N ALA A 119 -19.09 -3.19 6.32
CA ALA A 119 -17.72 -3.00 5.85
C ALA A 119 -17.55 -1.77 4.91
N ASP A 120 -18.47 -0.81 4.97
CA ASP A 120 -18.43 0.41 4.15
C ASP A 120 -17.19 1.23 4.51
N ALA A 121 -16.84 1.30 5.80
CA ALA A 121 -15.64 1.97 6.27
C ALA A 121 -14.35 1.38 5.66
N SER A 122 -14.28 0.06 5.48
CA SER A 122 -13.14 -0.60 4.84
C SER A 122 -13.01 -0.22 3.37
N ILE A 123 -14.14 -0.15 2.65
CA ILE A 123 -14.15 0.22 1.22
C ILE A 123 -13.75 1.68 1.03
N ILE A 124 -14.23 2.57 1.89
CA ILE A 124 -13.82 3.97 1.90
C ILE A 124 -12.33 4.10 2.17
N ASN A 125 -11.79 3.33 3.13
CA ASN A 125 -10.36 3.36 3.44
C ASN A 125 -9.50 2.93 2.23
N VAL A 126 -9.78 1.75 1.64
CA VAL A 126 -9.04 1.24 0.48
C VAL A 126 -9.14 2.17 -0.72
N THR A 127 -10.33 2.70 -1.00
CA THR A 127 -10.55 3.55 -2.18
C THR A 127 -9.95 4.94 -1.97
N GLY A 128 -10.11 5.49 -0.76
CA GLY A 128 -9.60 6.80 -0.36
C GLY A 128 -8.08 6.86 -0.36
N SER A 129 -7.41 5.89 0.27
CA SER A 129 -5.94 5.88 0.36
C SER A 129 -5.29 5.73 -1.02
N ASN A 130 -5.80 4.84 -1.88
CA ASN A 130 -5.34 4.70 -3.26
C ASN A 130 -5.57 5.97 -4.10
N SER A 131 -6.71 6.64 -3.92
CA SER A 131 -7.00 7.91 -4.61
C SER A 131 -6.00 8.99 -4.20
N VAL A 132 -5.71 9.12 -2.90
CA VAL A 132 -4.69 10.05 -2.39
C VAL A 132 -3.31 9.72 -2.95
N ASN A 133 -2.91 8.45 -2.98
CA ASN A 133 -1.61 8.03 -3.53
C ASN A 133 -1.46 8.40 -5.01
N VAL A 134 -2.50 8.21 -5.83
CA VAL A 134 -2.44 8.54 -7.26
C VAL A 134 -2.51 10.05 -7.48
N PHE A 135 -3.49 10.74 -6.88
CA PHE A 135 -3.70 12.16 -7.16
C PHE A 135 -2.71 13.07 -6.42
N LEU A 136 -2.53 12.87 -5.12
CA LEU A 136 -1.64 13.69 -4.30
C LEU A 136 -0.21 13.13 -4.28
N GLY A 137 -0.03 11.81 -4.32
CA GLY A 137 1.30 11.19 -4.33
C GLY A 137 2.02 11.29 -5.68
N LEU A 138 1.33 11.05 -6.80
CA LEU A 138 1.92 11.14 -8.14
C LEU A 138 1.55 12.44 -8.88
N GLY A 139 0.26 12.78 -8.89
CA GLY A 139 -0.25 13.92 -9.66
C GLY A 139 0.25 15.28 -9.20
N LEU A 140 0.29 15.51 -7.89
CA LEU A 140 0.70 16.80 -7.32
C LEU A 140 2.20 17.09 -7.53
N PRO A 141 3.16 16.17 -7.23
CA PRO A 141 4.57 16.38 -7.55
C PRO A 141 4.82 16.60 -9.04
N TRP A 142 4.16 15.84 -9.91
CA TRP A 142 4.27 16.03 -11.36
C TRP A 142 3.80 17.43 -11.80
N THR A 143 2.69 17.91 -11.22
CA THR A 143 2.14 19.23 -11.53
C THR A 143 3.06 20.34 -11.06
N ILE A 144 3.62 20.22 -9.83
CA ILE A 144 4.58 21.17 -9.29
C ILE A 144 5.85 21.21 -10.16
N ALA A 145 6.41 20.05 -10.51
CA ALA A 145 7.58 19.97 -11.38
C ALA A 145 7.29 20.58 -12.76
N SER A 146 6.17 20.21 -13.39
CA SER A 146 5.79 20.76 -14.70
C SER A 146 5.63 22.28 -14.68
N ALA A 147 5.04 22.84 -13.62
CA ALA A 147 4.89 24.27 -13.44
C ALA A 147 6.23 24.97 -13.19
N TYR A 148 7.11 24.38 -12.36
CA TYR A 148 8.45 24.91 -12.11
C TYR A 148 9.29 24.96 -13.38
N TRP A 149 9.37 23.87 -14.15
CA TRP A 149 10.14 23.83 -15.41
C TRP A 149 9.62 24.85 -16.43
N ARG A 150 8.29 24.99 -16.52
CA ARG A 150 7.65 25.98 -17.39
C ARG A 150 8.00 27.42 -16.98
N ALA A 151 8.01 27.71 -15.67
CA ALA A 151 8.20 29.05 -15.14
C ALA A 151 9.67 29.47 -15.04
N ALA A 152 10.56 28.55 -14.65
CA ALA A 152 11.98 28.84 -14.40
C ALA A 152 12.85 28.67 -15.66
N GLU A 153 12.59 27.65 -16.47
CA GLU A 153 13.46 27.26 -17.59
C GLU A 153 12.83 27.55 -18.96
N GLY A 154 11.53 27.86 -19.01
CA GLY A 154 10.78 28.06 -20.26
C GLY A 154 10.63 26.79 -21.11
N SER A 155 11.08 25.65 -20.59
CA SER A 155 11.09 24.34 -21.24
C SER A 155 9.95 23.45 -20.74
N HIS A 156 9.70 22.35 -21.45
CA HIS A 156 8.75 21.33 -21.02
C HIS A 156 9.48 20.24 -20.24
N LEU A 157 8.90 19.80 -19.12
CA LEU A 157 9.42 18.68 -18.33
C LEU A 157 9.43 17.41 -19.20
N GLN A 158 10.61 16.88 -19.48
CA GLN A 158 10.79 15.62 -20.21
C GLN A 158 11.20 14.51 -19.24
N VAL A 159 10.30 13.56 -19.00
CA VAL A 159 10.58 12.38 -18.17
C VAL A 159 10.53 11.12 -19.05
N PRO A 160 11.59 10.29 -19.07
CA PRO A 160 11.61 9.08 -19.89
C PRO A 160 10.59 8.07 -19.38
N ALA A 161 9.63 7.67 -20.23
CA ALA A 161 8.53 6.79 -19.85
C ALA A 161 8.93 5.31 -19.66
N ARG A 162 10.12 4.87 -20.09
CA ARG A 162 10.66 3.49 -19.99
C ARG A 162 9.56 2.41 -20.13
N ASN A 163 9.32 1.59 -19.10
CA ASN A 163 8.33 0.51 -19.09
C ASN A 163 6.96 0.92 -18.52
N LEU A 164 6.74 2.21 -18.27
CA LEU A 164 5.56 2.71 -17.56
C LEU A 164 4.27 2.29 -18.25
N GLY A 165 4.21 2.36 -19.59
CA GLY A 165 3.03 1.96 -20.36
C GLY A 165 2.64 0.51 -20.13
N PHE A 166 3.60 -0.41 -20.15
CA PHE A 166 3.36 -1.83 -19.87
C PHE A 166 2.86 -2.03 -18.43
N CYS A 167 3.54 -1.43 -17.45
CA CYS A 167 3.15 -1.55 -16.04
C CYS A 167 1.73 -1.03 -15.78
N VAL A 168 1.37 0.11 -16.37
CA VAL A 168 0.03 0.71 -16.24
C VAL A 168 -1.03 -0.16 -16.91
N MET A 169 -0.76 -0.72 -18.10
CA MET A 169 -1.69 -1.65 -18.76
C MET A 169 -1.87 -2.94 -17.96
N ALA A 170 -0.78 -3.54 -17.48
CA ALA A 170 -0.82 -4.75 -16.66
C ALA A 170 -1.56 -4.53 -15.34
N PHE A 171 -1.37 -3.37 -14.69
CA PHE A 171 -2.09 -2.98 -13.49
C PHE A 171 -3.58 -2.79 -13.78
N SER A 172 -3.92 -2.03 -14.83
CA SER A 172 -5.30 -1.78 -15.23
C SER A 172 -6.05 -3.08 -15.57
N ALA A 173 -5.42 -4.00 -16.29
CA ALA A 173 -5.98 -5.31 -16.59
C ALA A 173 -6.23 -6.13 -15.30
N SER A 174 -5.30 -6.09 -14.35
CA SER A 174 -5.44 -6.76 -13.05
C SER A 174 -6.58 -6.16 -12.24
N CYS A 175 -6.73 -4.84 -12.22
CA CYS A 175 -7.85 -4.15 -11.57
C CYS A 175 -9.20 -4.50 -12.20
N ILE A 176 -9.29 -4.52 -13.53
CA ILE A 176 -10.52 -4.91 -14.24
C ILE A 176 -10.92 -6.34 -13.90
N ALA A 177 -9.96 -7.27 -13.91
CA ALA A 177 -10.20 -8.66 -13.54
C ALA A 177 -10.60 -8.81 -12.05
N ALA A 178 -10.00 -8.04 -11.14
CA ALA A 178 -10.35 -8.04 -9.72
C ALA A 178 -11.77 -7.49 -9.50
N MET A 179 -12.13 -6.40 -10.19
CA MET A 179 -13.48 -5.84 -10.15
C MET A 179 -14.51 -6.80 -10.75
N ALA A 180 -14.17 -7.49 -11.85
CA ALA A 180 -15.02 -8.51 -12.44
C ALA A 180 -15.25 -9.70 -11.49
N LEU A 181 -14.22 -10.13 -10.76
CA LEU A 181 -14.34 -11.16 -9.72
C LEU A 181 -15.30 -10.72 -8.60
N ILE A 182 -15.14 -9.50 -8.08
CA ILE A 182 -16.01 -8.97 -7.02
C ILE A 182 -17.46 -8.83 -7.51
N LEU A 183 -17.65 -8.30 -8.73
CA LEU A 183 -18.97 -8.16 -9.34
C LEU A 183 -19.63 -9.53 -9.60
N ALA A 184 -18.88 -10.50 -10.09
CA ALA A 184 -19.37 -11.86 -10.26
C ALA A 184 -19.81 -12.47 -8.92
N ARG A 185 -19.04 -12.29 -7.84
CA ARG A 185 -19.47 -12.74 -6.50
C ARG A 185 -20.74 -12.04 -6.03
N ARG A 186 -20.91 -10.75 -6.32
CA ARG A 186 -22.16 -10.03 -6.04
C ARG A 186 -23.35 -10.68 -6.74
N LEU A 187 -23.21 -11.01 -8.02
CA LEU A 187 -24.30 -11.54 -8.84
C LEU A 187 -24.62 -13.01 -8.54
N PHE A 188 -23.62 -13.86 -8.28
CA PHE A 188 -23.81 -15.29 -8.09
C PHE A 188 -23.99 -15.71 -6.63
N VAL A 189 -23.28 -15.07 -5.69
CA VAL A 189 -23.26 -15.44 -4.26
C VAL A 189 -24.10 -14.47 -3.42
N GLY A 190 -24.39 -13.28 -3.93
CA GLY A 190 -25.09 -12.22 -3.17
C GLY A 190 -24.22 -11.53 -2.12
N ALA A 191 -22.90 -11.73 -2.14
CA ALA A 191 -21.95 -11.15 -1.20
C ALA A 191 -20.67 -10.68 -1.91
N GLU A 192 -20.21 -9.47 -1.59
CA GLU A 192 -19.00 -8.87 -2.19
C GLU A 192 -17.72 -9.27 -1.43
N LEU A 193 -17.59 -8.83 -0.17
CA LEU A 193 -16.43 -9.13 0.69
C LEU A 193 -16.65 -10.34 1.62
N GLY A 194 -17.91 -10.69 1.89
CA GLY A 194 -18.31 -11.74 2.83
C GLY A 194 -18.74 -13.05 2.17
N GLY A 195 -19.69 -13.74 2.81
CA GLY A 195 -20.31 -14.94 2.30
C GLY A 195 -19.76 -16.25 2.88
N PRO A 196 -20.19 -17.40 2.33
CA PRO A 196 -19.82 -18.73 2.84
C PRO A 196 -18.31 -18.99 2.74
N PHE A 197 -17.79 -19.77 3.69
CA PHE A 197 -16.36 -19.94 3.97
C PHE A 197 -15.51 -20.24 2.71
N TRP A 198 -15.95 -21.22 1.90
CA TRP A 198 -15.19 -21.65 0.74
C TRP A 198 -15.14 -20.60 -0.37
N THR A 199 -16.25 -19.87 -0.57
CA THR A 199 -16.31 -18.83 -1.60
C THR A 199 -15.46 -17.60 -1.22
N ARG A 200 -15.43 -17.21 0.07
CA ARG A 200 -14.59 -16.10 0.53
C ARG A 200 -13.11 -16.47 0.51
N LEU A 201 -12.77 -17.71 0.86
CA LEU A 201 -11.39 -18.19 0.83
C LEU A 201 -10.87 -18.26 -0.60
N ALA A 202 -11.67 -18.79 -1.53
CA ALA A 202 -11.33 -18.84 -2.95
C ALA A 202 -11.13 -17.43 -3.53
N ALA A 203 -12.03 -16.48 -3.22
CA ALA A 203 -11.91 -15.10 -3.68
C ALA A 203 -10.68 -14.40 -3.13
N THR A 204 -10.41 -14.56 -1.82
CA THR A 204 -9.22 -14.00 -1.17
C THR A 204 -7.95 -14.57 -1.78
N GLY A 205 -7.89 -15.91 -1.95
CA GLY A 205 -6.77 -16.58 -2.60
C GLY A 205 -6.57 -16.13 -4.04
N GLY A 206 -7.65 -15.93 -4.79
CA GLY A 206 -7.64 -15.41 -6.16
C GLY A 206 -7.07 -13.99 -6.24
N LEU A 207 -7.53 -13.07 -5.39
CA LEU A 207 -7.03 -11.69 -5.35
C LEU A 207 -5.55 -11.63 -4.96
N VAL A 208 -5.13 -12.43 -3.97
CA VAL A 208 -3.72 -12.55 -3.56
C VAL A 208 -2.87 -13.11 -4.69
N ALA A 209 -3.33 -14.17 -5.37
CA ALA A 209 -2.63 -14.74 -6.52
C ALA A 209 -2.52 -13.76 -7.68
N MET A 210 -3.55 -12.96 -7.94
CA MET A 210 -3.52 -11.89 -8.94
C MET A 210 -2.48 -10.82 -8.59
N TRP A 211 -2.34 -10.44 -7.32
CA TRP A 211 -1.31 -9.50 -6.89
C TRP A 211 0.10 -10.06 -7.11
N PHE A 212 0.39 -11.29 -6.66
CA PHE A 212 1.68 -11.93 -6.91
C PHE A 212 1.97 -12.11 -8.40
N GLY A 213 0.96 -12.45 -9.19
CA GLY A 213 1.07 -12.53 -10.65
C GLY A 213 1.43 -11.20 -11.29
N HIS A 214 0.78 -10.11 -10.85
CA HIS A 214 1.09 -8.75 -11.31
C HIS A 214 2.53 -8.35 -10.97
N VAL A 215 2.97 -8.57 -9.72
CA VAL A 215 4.35 -8.30 -9.28
C VAL A 215 5.36 -9.15 -10.07
N GLY A 216 5.07 -10.44 -10.27
CA GLY A 216 5.95 -11.33 -11.04
C GLY A 216 6.11 -10.90 -12.49
N ILE A 217 5.04 -10.44 -13.13
CA ILE A 217 5.05 -10.05 -14.56
C ILE A 217 5.67 -8.69 -14.78
N THR A 218 5.38 -7.72 -13.93
CA THR A 218 6.07 -6.42 -13.95
C THR A 218 7.55 -6.59 -13.61
N GLY A 219 7.88 -7.44 -12.63
CA GLY A 219 9.22 -7.90 -12.30
C GLY A 219 9.98 -8.47 -13.48
N TRP A 220 9.39 -9.48 -14.12
CA TRP A 220 9.93 -10.14 -15.30
C TRP A 220 10.17 -9.17 -16.45
N ARG A 221 9.21 -8.26 -16.72
CA ARG A 221 9.34 -7.26 -17.79
C ARG A 221 10.50 -6.31 -17.53
N VAL A 222 10.63 -5.79 -16.30
CA VAL A 222 11.71 -4.87 -15.95
C VAL A 222 13.08 -5.53 -16.14
N LEU A 223 13.23 -6.77 -15.68
CA LEU A 223 14.50 -7.50 -15.80
C LEU A 223 14.87 -7.80 -17.26
N ARG A 224 13.89 -8.15 -18.11
CA ARG A 224 14.14 -8.38 -19.54
C ARG A 224 14.44 -7.10 -20.33
N TRP A 225 13.84 -5.99 -19.94
CA TRP A 225 14.13 -4.70 -20.55
C TRP A 225 15.59 -4.31 -20.36
N GLU A 226 16.16 -4.54 -19.17
CA GLU A 226 17.60 -4.31 -18.93
C GLU A 226 18.49 -5.26 -19.74
N ALA A 227 18.00 -6.45 -20.09
CA ALA A 227 18.69 -7.39 -20.98
C ALA A 227 18.53 -7.07 -22.49
N GLY A 228 17.83 -6.00 -22.86
CA GLY A 228 17.70 -5.53 -24.25
C GLY A 228 16.71 -6.31 -25.12
N TYR A 229 15.80 -7.09 -24.53
CA TYR A 229 14.80 -7.88 -25.24
C TYR A 229 13.42 -7.20 -25.20
N THR A 230 12.85 -6.84 -26.36
CA THR A 230 11.53 -6.19 -26.43
C THR A 230 10.69 -6.69 -27.61
N ASP A 231 9.88 -7.74 -27.38
CA ASP A 231 8.89 -8.24 -28.34
C ASP A 231 7.46 -7.83 -27.94
N LEU A 232 6.87 -6.94 -28.73
CA LEU A 232 5.50 -6.43 -28.54
C LEU A 232 4.41 -7.52 -28.52
N ILE A 233 4.61 -8.62 -29.25
CA ILE A 233 3.64 -9.73 -29.33
C ILE A 233 3.69 -10.57 -28.05
N GLU A 234 4.89 -10.81 -27.50
CA GLU A 234 5.05 -11.49 -26.22
C GLU A 234 4.45 -10.66 -25.09
N ASP A 235 4.66 -9.34 -25.12
CA ASP A 235 4.10 -8.42 -24.12
C ASP A 235 2.56 -8.44 -24.11
N ALA A 236 1.93 -8.39 -25.28
CA ALA A 236 0.47 -8.45 -25.40
C ALA A 236 -0.07 -9.82 -24.95
N ALA A 237 0.63 -10.92 -25.26
CA ALA A 237 0.25 -12.26 -24.83
C ALA A 237 0.36 -12.44 -23.30
N VAL A 238 1.41 -11.89 -22.69
CA VAL A 238 1.62 -11.92 -21.23
C VAL A 238 0.56 -11.09 -20.51
N ILE A 239 0.25 -9.88 -20.99
CA ILE A 239 -0.83 -9.04 -20.43
C ILE A 239 -2.20 -9.76 -20.55
N GLY A 240 -2.48 -10.35 -21.71
CA GLY A 240 -3.70 -11.15 -21.93
C GLY A 240 -3.78 -12.36 -20.99
N GLY A 241 -2.64 -13.01 -20.72
CA GLY A 241 -2.52 -14.11 -19.77
C GLY A 241 -2.87 -13.71 -18.33
N VAL A 242 -2.51 -12.51 -17.87
CA VAL A 242 -2.88 -12.00 -16.54
C VAL A 242 -4.38 -11.86 -16.37
N ALA A 243 -5.03 -11.25 -17.37
CA ALA A 243 -6.48 -11.09 -17.38
C ALA A 243 -7.19 -12.45 -17.39
N ALA A 244 -6.65 -13.42 -18.13
CA ALA A 244 -7.19 -14.78 -18.21
C ALA A 244 -6.95 -15.61 -16.93
N PHE A 245 -5.82 -15.43 -16.24
CA PHE A 245 -5.51 -16.11 -14.98
C PHE A 245 -6.45 -15.65 -13.84
N GLY A 246 -6.81 -14.35 -13.83
CA GLY A 246 -7.93 -13.86 -13.00
C GLY A 246 -9.28 -14.51 -13.36
N GLY A 247 -9.49 -14.82 -14.65
CA GLY A 247 -10.63 -15.60 -15.17
C GLY A 247 -10.71 -17.05 -14.66
N ALA A 248 -9.58 -17.70 -14.38
CA ALA A 248 -9.57 -19.03 -13.77
C ALA A 248 -9.98 -18.98 -12.27
N ALA A 249 -9.59 -17.91 -11.56
CA ALA A 249 -10.05 -17.66 -10.19
C ALA A 249 -11.56 -17.36 -10.10
N LEU A 250 -12.15 -16.83 -11.18
CA LEU A 250 -13.61 -16.66 -11.36
C LEU A 250 -14.37 -18.00 -11.48
N ALA A 251 -13.75 -19.06 -11.99
CA ALA A 251 -14.42 -20.37 -12.15
C ALA A 251 -14.62 -21.11 -10.82
N VAL A 252 -13.74 -20.90 -9.85
CA VAL A 252 -13.79 -21.57 -8.53
C VAL A 252 -15.06 -21.22 -7.72
N PRO A 253 -15.44 -19.94 -7.53
CA PRO A 253 -16.66 -19.62 -6.79
C PRO A 253 -17.96 -20.00 -7.53
N VAL A 254 -17.97 -20.02 -8.87
CA VAL A 254 -19.13 -20.46 -9.67
C VAL A 254 -19.37 -21.97 -9.51
N CYS A 255 -18.32 -22.79 -9.55
CA CYS A 255 -18.44 -24.24 -9.36
C CYS A 255 -18.83 -24.63 -7.92
N VAL A 256 -18.39 -23.87 -6.91
CA VAL A 256 -18.72 -24.14 -5.49
C VAL A 256 -20.17 -23.76 -5.15
N SER A 257 -20.78 -22.80 -5.86
CA SER A 257 -22.21 -22.46 -5.66
C SER A 257 -23.17 -23.41 -6.39
N ALA A 258 -22.67 -24.25 -7.30
CA ALA A 258 -23.47 -25.19 -8.10
C ALA A 258 -23.44 -26.63 -7.56
N ALA A 259 -22.69 -26.88 -6.47
CA ALA A 259 -22.59 -28.16 -5.76
C ALA A 259 -23.21 -28.05 -4.36
#